data_AF-A0A9E0RA98-F1
#
_entry.id   AF-A0A9E0RA98-F1
#
_cell.length_a   1.000
_cell.length_b   1.000
_cell.length_c   1.000
_cell.angle_alpha   90.00
_cell.angle_beta   90.00
_cell.angle_gamma   90.00
#
_symmetry.space_group_name_H-M   'P 1'
#
loop_
_entity.id
_entity.type
_entity.pdbx_description
1 polymer ?
#
loop_
_entity_poly.entity_id
_entity_poly.type
_entity_poly.pdbx_seq_one_letter_code
_entity_poly.pdbx_strand_id
1 'polypeptide(L)' 'MRPDNKQPLARRQNGADPYVWLEQREAPEVTTYLNAENAYTDAWLEPHKALEQSLFEEIRGRI' A
#
# COMPACT_ATOMS: atom_id res chain seq x y z
N MET A 1 -4.95 -20.76 14.31
CA MET A 1 -4.96 -20.66 12.83
C MET A 1 -6.31 -20.11 12.45
N ARG A 2 -6.45 -18.81 12.09
CA ARG A 2 -7.77 -18.24 11.78
C ARG A 2 -8.19 -18.74 10.40
N PRO A 3 -9.27 -19.53 10.28
CA PRO A 3 -9.80 -19.92 8.99
C PRO A 3 -10.48 -18.67 8.39
N ASP A 4 -10.43 -18.57 7.07
CA ASP A 4 -11.19 -17.60 6.27
C ASP A 4 -10.66 -16.16 6.24
N ASN A 5 -9.40 -15.98 5.83
CA ASN A 5 -8.93 -14.70 5.29
C ASN A 5 -9.48 -14.48 3.87
N LYS A 6 -10.81 -14.42 3.73
CA LYS A 6 -11.44 -13.94 2.49
C LYS A 6 -11.29 -12.43 2.47
N GLN A 7 -10.33 -11.96 1.70
CA GLN A 7 -10.13 -10.53 1.45
C GLN A 7 -11.48 -9.91 1.06
N PRO A 8 -11.85 -8.74 1.62
CA PRO A 8 -13.09 -8.08 1.23
C PRO A 8 -13.06 -7.83 -0.27
N LEU A 9 -14.01 -8.40 -0.99
CA LEU A 9 -14.16 -8.17 -2.42
C LEU A 9 -14.60 -6.72 -2.60
N ALA A 10 -13.75 -5.88 -3.20
CA ALA A 10 -14.11 -4.52 -3.55
C ALA A 10 -15.35 -4.54 -4.47
N ARG A 11 -16.26 -3.57 -4.27
CA ARG A 11 -17.42 -3.42 -5.16
C ARG A 11 -16.90 -3.11 -6.56
N ARG A 12 -17.05 -4.05 -7.50
CA ARG A 12 -16.69 -3.84 -8.90
C ARG A 12 -17.74 -2.98 -9.59
N GLN A 13 -17.28 -1.93 -10.27
CA GLN A 13 -18.09 -1.13 -11.19
C GLN A 13 -18.07 -1.77 -12.58
N ASN A 14 -19.17 -1.67 -13.33
CA ASN A 14 -19.21 -2.16 -14.71
C ASN A 14 -18.37 -1.27 -15.63
N GLY A 15 -17.47 -1.86 -16.41
CA GLY A 15 -16.59 -1.17 -17.36
C GLY A 15 -15.26 -1.90 -17.54
N ALA A 16 -14.46 -1.46 -18.52
CA ALA A 16 -13.07 -1.89 -18.63
C ALA A 16 -12.24 -1.14 -17.57
N ASP A 17 -11.62 -1.86 -16.64
CA ASP A 17 -10.69 -1.30 -15.66
C ASP A 17 -9.25 -1.38 -16.22
N PRO A 18 -8.61 -0.25 -16.55
CA PRO A 18 -7.24 -0.26 -17.05
C PRO A 18 -6.21 -0.77 -16.03
N TYR A 19 -6.58 -0.88 -14.75
CA TYR A 19 -5.70 -1.31 -13.66
C TYR A 19 -5.99 -2.73 -13.16
N VAL A 20 -6.84 -3.50 -13.85
CA VAL A 20 -7.20 -4.88 -13.46
C VAL A 20 -5.98 -5.80 -13.31
N TRP A 21 -4.89 -5.52 -14.03
CA TRP A 21 -3.64 -6.27 -13.96
C TRP A 21 -2.97 -6.21 -12.58
N LEU A 22 -3.18 -5.13 -11.80
CA LEU A 22 -2.68 -4.98 -10.43
C LEU A 22 -3.33 -5.96 -9.43
N GLU A 23 -4.46 -6.57 -9.77
CA GLU A 23 -5.08 -7.60 -8.93
C GLU A 23 -4.21 -8.89 -8.85
N GLN A 24 -3.33 -9.11 -9.82
CA GLN A 24 -2.44 -10.28 -9.89
C GLN A 24 -1.20 -10.09 -9.00
N ARG A 25 -1.40 -10.12 -7.68
CA ARG A 25 -0.36 -9.79 -6.68
C ARG A 25 0.96 -10.56 -6.82
N GLU A 26 0.88 -11.81 -7.26
CA GLU A 26 2.06 -12.68 -7.44
C GLU A 26 2.75 -12.49 -8.80
N ALA A 27 2.19 -11.67 -9.70
CA ALA A 27 2.78 -11.42 -11.00
C ALA A 27 4.06 -10.56 -10.86
N PRO A 28 5.17 -10.92 -11.53
CA PRO A 28 6.42 -10.16 -11.46
C PRO A 28 6.28 -8.69 -11.88
N GLU A 29 5.40 -8.40 -12.86
CA GLU A 29 5.12 -7.03 -13.33
C GLU A 29 4.47 -6.17 -12.24
N VAL A 30 3.54 -6.73 -11.48
CA VAL A 30 2.87 -6.05 -10.36
C VAL A 30 3.87 -5.75 -9.26
N THR A 31 4.70 -6.75 -8.90
CA THR A 31 5.75 -6.55 -7.89
C THR A 31 6.76 -5.47 -8.32
N THR A 32 7.17 -5.49 -9.58
CA THR A 32 8.10 -4.51 -10.14
C THR A 32 7.52 -3.09 -10.07
N TYR A 33 6.26 -2.93 -10.49
CA TYR A 33 5.56 -1.65 -10.44
C TYR A 33 5.42 -1.13 -8.99
N LEU A 34 4.96 -1.98 -8.07
CA LEU A 34 4.78 -1.57 -6.67
C LEU A 34 6.11 -1.19 -5.99
N ASN A 35 7.21 -1.87 -6.33
CA ASN A 35 8.52 -1.48 -5.83
C ASN A 35 8.97 -0.10 -6.35
N ALA A 36 8.67 0.23 -7.61
CA ALA A 36 8.94 1.55 -8.16
C ALA A 36 8.10 2.64 -7.47
N GLU A 37 6.81 2.38 -7.24
CA GLU A 37 5.92 3.29 -6.51
C GLU A 37 6.36 3.50 -5.05
N ASN A 38 6.83 2.43 -4.38
CA ASN A 38 7.39 2.54 -3.02
C ASN A 38 8.66 3.40 -3.01
N ALA A 39 9.59 3.19 -3.96
CA ALA A 39 10.81 3.98 -4.05
C ALA A 39 10.53 5.47 -4.31
N TYR A 40 9.54 5.78 -5.16
CA TYR A 40 9.09 7.16 -5.36
C TYR A 40 8.52 7.76 -4.07
N THR A 41 7.67 7.00 -3.37
CA THR A 41 7.06 7.42 -2.11
C THR A 41 8.11 7.69 -1.04
N ASP A 42 9.11 6.80 -0.91
CA ASP A 42 10.22 6.96 0.02
C ASP A 42 11.02 8.23 -0.28
N ALA A 43 11.33 8.47 -1.56
CA ALA A 43 12.05 9.67 -1.97
C ALA A 43 11.26 10.96 -1.70
N TRP A 44 9.94 10.94 -1.92
CA TRP A 44 9.06 12.08 -1.65
C TRP A 44 8.91 12.35 -0.14
N LEU A 45 8.89 11.28 0.67
CA LEU A 45 8.77 11.37 2.13
C LEU A 45 10.08 11.65 2.86
N GLU A 46 11.23 11.48 2.21
CA GLU A 46 12.55 11.68 2.82
C GLU A 46 12.66 13.01 3.59
N PRO A 47 12.26 14.18 3.04
CA PRO A 47 12.36 15.45 3.76
C PRO A 47 11.45 15.54 4.99
N HIS A 48 10.45 14.67 5.10
CA HIS A 48 9.46 14.67 6.17
C HIS A 48 9.74 13.65 7.29
N LYS A 49 10.85 12.90 7.22
CA LYS A 49 11.18 11.85 8.19
C LYS A 49 11.23 12.33 9.65
N ALA A 50 11.69 13.55 9.90
CA ALA A 50 11.70 14.13 11.24
C ALA A 50 10.28 14.37 11.81
N LEU A 51 9.35 14.82 10.95
CA LEU A 51 7.96 15.01 11.32
C LEU A 51 7.26 13.66 11.54
N GLU A 52 7.50 12.69 10.66
CA GLU A 52 7.00 11.32 10.79
C GLU A 52 7.38 10.71 12.14
N GLN A 53 8.65 10.81 12.54
CA GLN A 53 9.13 10.32 13.83
C GLN A 53 8.46 11.01 15.02
N SER A 54 8.29 12.34 14.95
CA SER A 54 7.65 13.11 16.01
C SER A 54 6.20 12.69 16.24
N LEU A 55 5.45 12.52 15.14
CA LEU A 55 4.06 12.05 15.20
C LEU A 55 3.96 10.62 15.71
N PHE A 56 4.89 9.74 15.31
CA PHE A 56 4.93 8.37 15.82
C PHE A 56 5.11 8.33 17.34
N GLU A 57 6.04 9.12 17.88
CA GLU A 57 6.28 9.21 19.33
C GLU A 57 5.06 9.76 20.08
N GLU A 58 4.41 10.79 19.53
CA GLU A 58 3.20 11.38 20.10
C GLU A 58 2.06 10.36 20.18
N ILE A 59 1.78 9.63 19.09
CA ILE A 59 0.71 8.62 19.04
C ILE A 59 1.01 7.47 20.01
N ARG A 60 2.24 6.97 20.01
CA ARG A 60 2.67 5.90 20.93
C ARG A 60 2.51 6.31 22.39
N GLY A 61 2.79 7.58 22.73
CA GLY A 61 2.62 8.07 24.10
C GLY A 61 1.18 8.18 24.58
N ARG A 62 0.19 8.05 23.69
CA ARG A 62 -1.25 8.19 23.98
C ARG A 62 -2.01 6.85 24.07
N ILE A 63 -1.33 5.74 23.80
CA ILE A 63 -1.87 4.37 23.90
C ILE A 63 -1.27 3.70 25.13
#